data_AF-A0A960PGR1-F1
#
_entry.id   AF-A0A960PGR1-F1
#
_cell.length_a   1.000
_cell.length_b   1.000
_cell.length_c   1.000
_cell.angle_alpha   90.00
_cell.angle_beta   90.00
_cell.angle_gamma   90.00
#
_symmetry.space_group_name_H-M   'P 1'
#
loop_
_entity.id
_entity.type
_entity.pdbx_description
1 polymer ?
#
loop_
_entity_poly.entity_id
_entity_poly.type
_entity_poly.pdbx_seq_one_letter_code
_entity_poly.pdbx_strand_id
1 'polypeptide(L)'
;VAERLGGELVERAVAVEAEILVTLAELKPGRPLPSNVEFYAGVVMETAGLPRDMFTPTFAVSRTAGWCAHIVEQAAAGKLIRPSSRYVGPPLRG
;
A
#
# COMPACT_ATOMS: atom_id res chain seq x y z
N VAL A 1 -4.30 -3.67 15.01
CA VAL A 1 -5.42 -2.68 14.88
C VAL A 1 -6.69 -3.38 14.45
N ALA A 2 -6.68 -4.11 13.33
CA ALA A 2 -7.84 -4.86 12.83
C ALA A 2 -8.42 -5.83 13.89
N GLU A 3 -7.59 -6.61 14.58
CA GLU A 3 -8.01 -7.53 15.65
C GLU A 3 -8.85 -6.88 16.76
N ARG A 4 -8.62 -5.60 17.06
CA ARG A 4 -9.37 -4.87 18.10
C ARG A 4 -10.78 -4.49 17.66
N LEU A 5 -11.08 -4.54 16.37
CA LEU A 5 -12.42 -4.26 15.84
C LEU A 5 -13.37 -5.45 16.08
N GLY A 6 -12.82 -6.66 16.20
CA GLY A 6 -13.58 -7.91 16.39
C GLY A 6 -14.53 -8.23 15.22
N GLY A 7 -15.33 -9.28 15.41
CA GLY A 7 -16.36 -9.71 14.47
C GLY A 7 -15.88 -10.77 13.46
N GLU A 8 -16.86 -11.42 12.83
CA GLU A 8 -16.66 -12.59 11.97
C GLU A 8 -15.65 -12.34 10.83
N LEU A 9 -15.71 -11.16 10.21
CA LEU A 9 -14.79 -10.81 9.11
C LEU A 9 -13.33 -10.73 9.59
N VAL A 10 -13.10 -10.16 10.78
CA VAL A 10 -11.75 -10.02 11.36
C VAL A 10 -11.20 -11.39 11.75
N GLU A 11 -12.02 -12.21 12.42
CA GLU A 11 -11.65 -13.59 12.80
C GLU A 11 -11.31 -14.43 11.58
N ARG A 12 -12.14 -14.34 10.52
CA ARG A 12 -11.90 -15.03 9.26
C ARG A 12 -10.63 -14.54 8.57
N ALA A 13 -10.36 -13.24 8.55
CA ALA A 13 -9.15 -12.69 7.94
C ALA A 13 -7.88 -13.19 8.62
N VAL A 14 -7.85 -13.24 9.96
CA VAL A 14 -6.72 -13.77 10.74
C VAL A 14 -6.50 -15.26 10.45
N ALA A 15 -7.58 -16.05 10.42
CA ALA A 15 -7.48 -17.49 10.11
C ALA A 15 -6.95 -17.74 8.69
N VAL A 16 -7.45 -16.98 7.70
CA VAL A 16 -7.02 -17.07 6.31
C VAL A 16 -5.56 -16.64 6.15
N GLU A 17 -5.13 -15.57 6.81
CA GLU A 17 -3.72 -15.15 6.78
C GLU A 17 -2.81 -16.26 7.31
N ALA A 18 -3.15 -16.86 8.47
CA ALA A 18 -2.34 -17.91 9.06
C ALA A 18 -2.18 -19.11 8.11
N GLU A 19 -3.27 -19.56 7.48
CA GLU A 19 -3.23 -20.65 6.50
C GLU A 19 -2.39 -20.29 5.27
N ILE A 20 -2.62 -19.11 4.68
CA ILE A 20 -1.88 -18.64 3.50
C ILE A 20 -0.38 -18.56 3.77
N LEU A 21 0.03 -18.04 4.92
CA LEU A 21 1.45 -17.91 5.26
C LEU A 21 2.15 -19.26 5.38
N VAL A 22 1.48 -20.26 5.97
CA VAL A 22 1.99 -21.64 6.05
C VAL A 22 2.13 -22.22 4.64
N THR A 23 1.07 -22.16 3.84
CA THR A 23 1.09 -22.69 2.47
C THR A 23 2.13 -22.00 1.59
N LEU A 24 2.29 -20.67 1.70
CA LEU A 24 3.30 -19.94 0.94
C LEU A 24 4.73 -20.31 1.35
N ALA A 25 4.97 -20.57 2.63
CA ALA A 25 6.28 -21.02 3.11
C ALA A 25 6.65 -22.41 2.53
N GLU A 26 5.68 -23.32 2.44
CA GLU A 26 5.86 -24.66 1.85
C GLU A 26 6.09 -24.59 0.33
N LEU A 27 5.28 -23.80 -0.39
CA LEU A 27 5.35 -23.71 -1.84
C LEU A 27 6.54 -22.87 -2.36
N LYS A 28 7.03 -21.92 -1.56
CA LYS A 28 8.10 -20.99 -1.94
C LYS A 28 9.19 -20.92 -0.86
N PRO A 29 9.89 -22.04 -0.61
CA PRO A 29 10.93 -22.08 0.42
C PRO A 29 12.03 -21.07 0.12
N GLY A 30 12.50 -20.37 1.17
CA GLY A 30 13.54 -19.34 1.06
C GLY A 30 13.06 -17.98 0.55
N ARG A 31 11.76 -17.80 0.28
CA ARG A 31 11.17 -16.52 -0.11
C ARG A 31 10.12 -16.07 0.91
N PRO A 32 10.49 -15.22 1.89
CA PRO A 32 9.53 -14.64 2.83
C PRO A 32 8.46 -13.84 2.09
N LEU A 33 7.19 -14.17 2.33
CA LEU A 33 6.02 -13.53 1.71
C LEU A 33 5.01 -13.13 2.80
N PRO A 34 5.34 -12.14 3.65
CA PRO A 34 4.40 -11.64 4.63
C PRO A 34 3.23 -10.93 3.94
N SER A 35 2.08 -10.90 4.61
CA SER A 35 0.96 -10.06 4.18
C SER A 35 1.38 -8.59 4.16
N ASN A 36 0.89 -7.88 3.15
CA ASN A 36 1.04 -6.44 3.08
C ASN A 36 -0.03 -5.75 3.94
N VAL A 37 0.10 -4.44 4.08
CA VAL A 37 -0.85 -3.62 4.85
C VAL A 37 -2.25 -3.63 4.20
N GLU A 38 -2.32 -3.77 2.88
CA GLU A 38 -3.57 -3.74 2.12
C GLU A 38 -4.51 -4.88 2.50
N PHE A 39 -3.98 -6.06 2.85
CA PHE A 39 -4.77 -7.20 3.33
C PHE A 39 -5.68 -6.79 4.51
N TYR A 40 -5.09 -6.15 5.53
CA TYR A 40 -5.84 -5.67 6.69
C TYR A 40 -6.54 -4.33 6.47
N ALA A 41 -6.04 -3.48 5.56
CA ALA A 41 -6.69 -2.21 5.24
C ALA A 41 -8.11 -2.44 4.69
N GLY A 42 -8.28 -3.44 3.81
CA GLY A 42 -9.60 -3.82 3.30
C GLY A 42 -10.56 -4.28 4.40
N VAL A 43 -10.09 -5.14 5.32
CA VAL A 43 -10.86 -5.61 6.48
C VAL A 43 -11.30 -4.44 7.35
N VAL A 44 -10.37 -3.54 7.70
CA VAL A 44 -10.67 -2.37 8.53
C VAL A 44 -11.70 -1.45 7.87
N MET A 45 -11.58 -1.20 6.57
CA MET A 45 -12.50 -0.33 5.84
C MET A 45 -13.90 -0.94 5.72
N GLU A 46 -14.00 -2.23 5.41
CA GLU A 46 -15.27 -2.96 5.35
C GLU A 46 -15.95 -2.95 6.72
N THR A 47 -15.22 -3.25 7.80
CA THR A 47 -15.74 -3.19 9.18
C THR A 47 -16.16 -1.77 9.59
N ALA A 48 -15.52 -0.74 9.03
CA ALA A 48 -15.91 0.66 9.23
C ALA A 48 -17.11 1.11 8.36
N GLY A 49 -17.65 0.23 7.52
CA GLY A 49 -18.77 0.53 6.63
C GLY A 49 -18.42 1.42 5.44
N LEU A 50 -17.14 1.50 5.07
CA LEU A 50 -16.70 2.26 3.90
C LEU A 50 -17.01 1.50 2.61
N PRO A 51 -17.66 2.15 1.62
CA PRO A 51 -17.80 1.60 0.28
C PRO A 51 -16.44 1.23 -0.34
N ARG A 52 -16.40 0.16 -1.15
CA ARG A 52 -15.12 -0.36 -1.72
C ARG A 52 -14.44 0.62 -2.67
N ASP A 53 -15.21 1.42 -3.39
CA ASP A 53 -14.72 2.52 -4.24
C ASP A 53 -14.08 3.66 -3.41
N MET A 54 -14.30 3.67 -2.10
CA MET A 54 -13.69 4.63 -1.16
C MET A 54 -12.33 4.20 -0.63
N PHE A 55 -11.76 3.08 -1.07
CA PHE A 55 -10.42 2.65 -0.66
C PHE A 55 -9.35 3.70 -1.00
N THR A 56 -9.23 4.07 -2.27
CA THR A 56 -8.20 5.01 -2.74
C THR A 56 -8.35 6.40 -2.13
N PRO A 57 -9.55 7.01 -2.06
CA PRO A 57 -9.71 8.32 -1.44
C PRO A 57 -9.42 8.31 0.07
N THR A 58 -9.86 7.28 0.81
CA THR A 58 -9.54 7.14 2.25
C THR A 58 -8.04 7.04 2.47
N PHE A 59 -7.35 6.23 1.65
CA PHE A 59 -5.90 6.11 1.69
C PHE A 59 -5.21 7.46 1.38
N ALA A 60 -5.68 8.18 0.35
CA ALA A 60 -5.14 9.48 -0.02
C ALA A 60 -5.29 10.51 1.12
N VAL A 61 -6.45 10.56 1.79
CA VAL A 61 -6.68 11.41 2.98
C VAL A 61 -5.64 11.11 4.05
N SER A 62 -5.39 9.84 4.39
CA SER A 62 -4.35 9.46 5.36
C SER A 62 -2.95 9.91 4.91
N ARG A 63 -2.64 9.83 3.61
CA ARG A 63 -1.34 10.25 3.07
C ARG A 63 -1.12 11.75 3.03
N THR A 64 -2.16 12.58 3.08
CA THR A 64 -2.02 14.05 3.06
C THR A 64 -1.08 14.56 4.15
N ALA A 65 -1.11 14.00 5.35
CA ALA A 65 -0.19 14.39 6.43
C ALA A 65 1.29 14.20 6.03
N GLY A 66 1.61 13.05 5.44
CA GLY A 66 2.97 12.76 4.96
C GLY A 66 3.35 13.59 3.73
N TRP A 67 2.42 13.83 2.81
CA TRP A 67 2.67 14.69 1.66
C TRP A 67 2.94 16.13 2.09
N CYS A 68 2.14 16.68 3.00
CA CYS A 68 2.36 18.02 3.54
C CYS A 68 3.71 18.13 4.25
N ALA A 69 4.08 17.14 5.06
CA ALA A 69 5.39 17.11 5.71
C ALA A 69 6.53 17.16 4.68
N HIS A 70 6.50 16.30 3.66
CA HIS A 70 7.52 16.30 2.60
C HIS A 70 7.51 17.56 1.73
N ILE A 71 6.34 18.18 1.50
CA ILE A 71 6.26 19.47 0.80
C ILE A 71 7.01 20.55 1.58
N VAL A 72 6.80 20.62 2.90
CA VAL A 72 7.50 21.58 3.77
C VAL A 72 9.01 21.31 3.78
N GLU A 73 9.43 20.05 3.92
CA GLU A 73 10.85 19.64 3.84
C GLU A 73 11.48 20.04 2.50
N GLN A 74 10.78 19.77 1.39
CA GLN A 74 11.26 20.07 0.05
C GLN A 74 11.36 21.58 -0.21
N ALA A 75 10.39 22.36 0.28
CA ALA A 75 10.40 23.81 0.19
C ALA A 75 11.59 24.41 0.96
N ALA A 76 11.93 23.86 2.13
CA ALA A 76 13.10 24.26 2.91
C ALA A 76 14.42 23.88 2.23
N ALA A 77 14.49 22.74 1.54
CA ALA A 77 15.68 22.30 0.81
C ALA A 77 15.98 23.14 -0.45
N GLY A 78 14.94 23.75 -1.07
CA GLY A 78 15.09 24.67 -2.20
C GLY A 78 15.67 24.04 -3.49
N LYS A 79 15.69 22.71 -3.59
CA LYS A 79 16.31 21.98 -4.71
C LYS A 79 15.27 21.51 -5.72
N LEU A 80 15.45 21.86 -6.99
CA LEU A 80 14.61 21.32 -8.06
C LEU A 80 14.91 19.82 -8.30
N ILE A 81 13.88 19.00 -8.29
CA ILE A 81 13.95 17.59 -8.73
C ILE A 81 13.86 17.56 -10.27
N ARG A 82 14.99 17.37 -10.95
CA ARG A 82 15.09 17.33 -12.42
C ARG A 82 15.91 16.11 -12.87
N PRO A 83 15.32 14.92 -12.98
CA PRO A 83 15.98 13.78 -13.61
C PRO A 83 16.18 14.02 -15.11
N SER A 84 17.22 13.43 -15.70
CA SER A 84 17.41 13.38 -17.16
C SER A 84 16.89 12.05 -17.72
N SER A 85 16.67 12.01 -19.03
CA SER A 85 16.28 10.78 -19.73
C SER A 85 17.02 10.69 -21.05
N ARG A 86 17.35 9.47 -21.49
CA ARG A 86 17.98 9.22 -22.78
C ARG A 86 16.92 8.71 -23.76
N TYR A 87 16.71 9.45 -24.83
CA TYR A 87 15.88 8.98 -25.95
C TYR A 87 16.56 7.78 -26.63
N VAL A 88 15.79 6.72 -26.85
CA VAL A 88 16.24 5.47 -27.51
C VAL A 88 15.38 5.13 -28.72
N GLY A 89 14.61 6.08 -29.23
CA GLY A 89 13.82 5.90 -30.44
C GLY A 89 14.65 6.13 -31.72
N PRO A 90 14.01 6.04 -32.88
CA PRO A 90 14.68 6.21 -34.17
C PRO A 90 15.39 7.57 -34.30
N PRO A 91 16.52 7.65 -35.04
CA PRO A 91 17.17 8.92 -35.34
C PRO A 91 16.22 9.85 -36.09
N LEU A 92 16.42 11.17 -35.92
CA LEU A 92 15.65 12.20 -36.62
C LEU A 92 15.79 11.98 -38.14
N ARG A 93 14.66 11.95 -38.85
CA ARG A 93 14.65 11.94 -40.32
C ARG A 93 14.78 13.40 -40.79
N GLY A 94 15.89 13.70 -41.46
CA GLY A 94 16.10 14.97 -42.18
C GLY A 94 15.52 14.92 -43.59
#